data_AF-A0A2V5WHQ7-F1
#
_entry.id   AF-A0A2V5WHQ7-F1
#
_cell.length_a   1.000
_cell.length_b   1.000
_cell.length_c   1.000
_cell.angle_alpha   90.00
_cell.angle_beta   90.00
_cell.angle_gamma   90.00
#
_symmetry.space_group_name_H-M   'P 1'
#
loop_
_entity.id
_entity.type
_entity.pdbx_description
1 polymer ?
#
loop_
_entity_poly.entity_id
_entity_poly.type
_entity_poly.pdbx_seq_one_letter_code
_entity_poly.pdbx_strand_id
1 'polypeptide(L)'
;MLLLVAVLIAMITPSAASAAPPCEEPTDTRLVTGLVEGAKGSTIGPDGAQYVTEGAAGRISRVDPLTGEKTTFASGLPPAILSIGGSSIGGAIDVAFIDNIAYVLVTVVNDPLFPHQQR
;
A
#
# COMPACT_ATOMS: atom_id res chain seq x y z
N MET A 1 -45.64 10.99 51.22
CA MET A 1 -44.31 11.56 50.94
C MET A 1 -43.16 10.56 51.08
N LEU A 2 -43.23 9.53 51.95
CA LEU A 2 -42.19 8.50 52.07
C LEU A 2 -42.24 7.42 50.94
N LEU A 3 -43.43 7.08 50.44
CA LEU A 3 -43.63 6.08 49.37
C LEU A 3 -43.21 6.57 47.97
N LEU A 4 -43.09 7.89 47.76
CA LEU A 4 -42.69 8.45 46.46
C LEU A 4 -41.17 8.41 46.25
N VAL A 5 -40.38 8.30 47.33
CA VAL A 5 -38.91 8.29 47.26
C VAL A 5 -38.37 6.91 46.87
N ALA A 6 -39.06 5.82 47.27
CA ALA A 6 -38.60 4.45 47.00
C ALA A 6 -38.68 4.07 45.50
N VAL A 7 -39.69 4.57 44.78
CA VAL A 7 -39.86 4.28 43.34
C VAL A 7 -38.82 5.02 42.49
N LEU A 8 -38.33 6.16 42.95
CA LEU A 8 -37.34 6.97 42.20
C LEU A 8 -35.93 6.35 42.23
N ILE A 9 -35.62 5.48 43.20
CA ILE A 9 -34.29 4.87 43.32
C ILE A 9 -34.15 3.62 42.40
N ALA A 10 -35.25 3.03 41.93
CA ALA A 10 -35.20 1.81 41.12
C ALA A 10 -34.89 2.02 39.63
N MET A 11 -34.96 3.26 39.11
CA MET A 11 -34.84 3.54 37.67
C MET A 11 -33.47 4.04 37.22
N ILE A 12 -32.45 3.97 38.08
CA ILE A 12 -31.07 4.32 37.73
C ILE A 12 -30.20 3.05 37.75
N THR A 13 -30.61 2.01 37.02
CA THR A 13 -29.66 0.97 36.63
C THR A 13 -28.92 1.48 35.40
N PRO A 14 -27.63 1.86 35.50
CA PRO A 14 -26.83 2.09 34.30
C PRO A 14 -26.81 0.76 33.53
N SER A 15 -27.40 0.76 32.34
CA SER A 15 -27.22 -0.36 31.42
C SER A 15 -25.74 -0.44 31.10
N ALA A 16 -25.07 -1.50 31.54
CA ALA A 16 -23.71 -1.77 31.09
C ALA A 16 -23.79 -2.05 29.58
N ALA A 17 -23.23 -1.16 28.76
CA ALA A 17 -23.00 -1.46 27.36
C ALA A 17 -22.08 -2.68 27.31
N SER A 18 -22.57 -3.79 26.75
CA SER A 18 -21.70 -4.92 26.45
C SER A 18 -20.75 -4.45 25.35
N ALA A 19 -19.47 -4.27 25.69
CA ALA A 19 -18.44 -4.04 24.68
C ALA A 19 -18.41 -5.28 23.78
N ALA A 20 -18.41 -5.09 22.45
CA ALA A 20 -18.09 -6.17 21.54
C ALA A 20 -16.75 -6.80 21.96
N PRO A 21 -16.59 -8.13 21.86
CA PRO A 21 -15.29 -8.74 22.11
C PRO A 21 -14.25 -8.00 21.26
N PRO A 22 -13.03 -7.75 21.80
CA PRO A 22 -11.99 -7.11 21.02
C PRO A 22 -11.82 -7.91 19.72
N CYS A 23 -12.03 -7.26 18.58
CA CYS A 23 -11.62 -7.82 17.30
C CYS A 23 -10.14 -8.16 17.42
N GLU A 24 -9.74 -9.35 16.96
CA GLU A 24 -8.32 -9.65 16.82
C GLU A 24 -7.67 -8.52 16.04
N GLU A 25 -6.62 -7.92 16.63
CA GLU A 25 -5.86 -6.92 15.91
C GLU A 25 -5.20 -7.58 14.70
N PRO A 26 -5.21 -6.93 13.52
CA PRO A 26 -4.53 -7.44 12.34
C PRO A 26 -3.07 -7.77 12.68
N THR A 27 -2.65 -9.01 12.41
CA THR A 27 -1.25 -9.42 12.61
C THR A 27 -0.45 -9.04 11.36
N ASP A 28 0.45 -8.08 11.49
CA ASP A 28 1.35 -7.70 10.42
C ASP A 28 2.47 -8.74 10.27
N THR A 29 2.65 -9.26 9.05
CA THR A 29 3.78 -10.14 8.71
C THR A 29 4.63 -9.48 7.63
N ARG A 30 5.95 -9.40 7.86
CA ARG A 30 6.87 -8.86 6.86
C ARG A 30 7.08 -9.87 5.73
N LEU A 31 6.59 -9.53 4.54
CA LEU A 31 6.74 -10.37 3.37
C LEU A 31 8.14 -10.31 2.74
N VAL A 32 8.66 -9.11 2.45
CA VAL A 32 9.89 -8.94 1.66
C VAL A 32 10.72 -7.75 2.13
N THR A 33 12.03 -7.79 1.88
CA THR A 33 12.97 -6.69 2.12
C THR A 33 13.80 -6.37 0.88
N GLY A 34 14.56 -5.26 0.94
CA GLY A 34 15.50 -4.88 -0.11
C GLY A 34 14.87 -4.46 -1.44
N LEU A 35 13.60 -4.03 -1.43
CA LEU A 35 13.03 -3.27 -2.54
C LEU A 35 13.79 -1.95 -2.65
N VAL A 36 14.02 -1.49 -3.87
CA VAL A 36 14.70 -0.24 -4.16
C VAL A 36 13.83 0.92 -3.69
N GLU A 37 14.50 2.00 -3.27
CA GLU A 37 13.88 3.24 -2.85
C GLU A 37 12.85 3.73 -3.89
N GLY A 38 11.68 4.17 -3.41
CA GLY A 38 10.59 4.53 -4.30
C GLY A 38 9.72 3.37 -4.77
N ALA A 39 9.74 2.24 -4.07
CA ALA A 39 8.64 1.29 -4.15
C ALA A 39 7.36 1.93 -3.58
N LYS A 40 6.27 1.92 -4.34
CA LYS A 40 5.05 2.67 -3.99
C LYS A 40 3.80 1.81 -4.11
N GLY A 41 3.44 1.44 -5.33
CA GLY A 41 2.24 0.67 -5.64
C GLY A 41 2.55 -0.82 -5.69
N SER A 42 1.54 -1.62 -5.33
CA SER A 42 1.61 -3.07 -5.47
C SER A 42 0.24 -3.67 -5.69
N THR A 43 0.20 -4.84 -6.31
CA THR A 43 -1.02 -5.62 -6.50
C THR A 43 -0.73 -7.11 -6.44
N ILE A 44 -1.77 -7.93 -6.24
CA ILE A 44 -1.69 -9.38 -6.41
C ILE A 44 -1.99 -9.68 -7.88
N GLY A 45 -1.07 -10.36 -8.56
CA GLY A 45 -1.26 -10.75 -9.95
C GLY A 45 -2.13 -11.99 -10.12
N PRO A 46 -2.49 -12.35 -11.36
CA PRO A 46 -3.34 -13.50 -11.67
C PRO A 46 -2.71 -14.85 -11.27
N ASP A 47 -1.39 -14.89 -11.04
CA ASP A 47 -0.66 -16.06 -10.56
C ASP A 47 -0.52 -16.12 -9.02
N GLY A 48 -1.15 -15.17 -8.31
CA GLY A 48 -1.12 -15.08 -6.85
C GLY A 48 0.14 -14.44 -6.26
N ALA A 49 1.12 -14.05 -7.08
CA ALA A 49 2.31 -13.35 -6.58
C ALA A 49 2.03 -11.87 -6.31
N GLN A 50 2.81 -11.25 -5.42
CA GLN A 50 2.76 -9.80 -5.21
C GLN A 50 3.70 -9.09 -6.18
N TYR A 51 3.15 -8.14 -6.94
CA TYR A 51 3.88 -7.32 -7.90
C TYR A 51 4.04 -5.93 -7.33
N VAL A 52 5.27 -5.42 -7.29
CA VAL A 52 5.61 -4.14 -6.68
C VAL A 52 6.32 -3.26 -7.69
N THR A 53 5.87 -2.02 -7.85
CA THR A 53 6.60 -1.02 -8.64
C THR A 53 7.86 -0.60 -7.90
N GLU A 54 9.00 -0.52 -8.58
CA GLU A 54 10.24 0.06 -8.04
C GLU A 54 10.64 1.25 -8.93
N GLY A 55 9.99 2.39 -8.70
CA GLY A 55 10.05 3.55 -9.59
C GLY A 55 11.45 4.09 -9.83
N ALA A 56 12.32 4.14 -8.81
CA ALA A 56 13.70 4.60 -8.99
C ALA A 56 14.55 3.62 -9.84
N ALA A 57 14.21 2.33 -9.83
CA ALA A 57 14.90 1.32 -10.62
C ALA A 57 14.27 1.10 -12.01
N GLY A 58 13.12 1.72 -12.31
CA GLY A 58 12.43 1.55 -13.59
C GLY A 58 12.02 0.09 -13.85
N ARG A 59 11.50 -0.60 -12.82
CA ARG A 59 11.12 -2.02 -12.93
C ARG A 59 9.90 -2.39 -12.08
N ILE A 60 9.37 -3.59 -12.34
CA ILE A 60 8.40 -4.30 -11.50
C ILE A 60 9.10 -5.51 -10.89
N SER A 61 9.05 -5.63 -9.57
CA SER A 61 9.43 -6.86 -8.87
C SER A 61 8.22 -7.77 -8.68
N ARG A 62 8.42 -9.08 -8.85
CA ARG A 62 7.47 -10.14 -8.46
C ARG A 62 8.01 -10.80 -7.19
N VAL A 63 7.13 -10.95 -6.21
CA VAL A 63 7.44 -11.51 -4.88
C VAL A 63 6.54 -12.71 -4.64
N ASP A 64 7.14 -13.85 -4.32
CA ASP A 64 6.41 -15.02 -3.85
C ASP A 64 5.87 -14.75 -2.43
N PRO A 65 4.54 -14.79 -2.20
CA PRO A 65 3.95 -14.48 -0.91
C PRO A 65 4.25 -15.53 0.18
N LEU A 66 4.67 -16.74 -0.18
CA LEU A 66 4.97 -17.83 0.75
C LEU A 66 6.42 -17.77 1.24
N THR A 67 7.35 -17.41 0.36
CA THR A 67 8.79 -17.47 0.65
C THR A 67 9.42 -16.09 0.80
N GLY A 68 8.78 -15.03 0.28
CA GLY A 68 9.37 -13.71 0.13
C GLY A 68 10.42 -13.61 -0.98
N GLU A 69 10.60 -14.67 -1.79
CA GLU A 69 11.54 -14.67 -2.91
C GLU A 69 11.16 -13.60 -3.93
N LYS A 70 12.15 -12.80 -4.34
CA LYS A 70 11.96 -11.68 -5.25
C LYS A 70 12.67 -11.92 -6.58
N THR A 71 11.95 -11.71 -7.67
CA THR A 71 12.45 -11.75 -9.04
C THR A 71 12.04 -10.48 -9.80
N THR A 72 12.78 -10.13 -10.85
CA THR A 72 12.36 -9.02 -11.74
C THR A 72 11.32 -9.56 -12.71
N PHE A 73 10.13 -8.95 -12.72
CA PHE A 73 9.07 -9.31 -13.66
C PHE A 73 9.20 -8.53 -14.97
N ALA A 74 9.45 -7.23 -14.88
CA ALA A 74 9.63 -6.35 -16.02
C ALA A 74 10.64 -5.26 -15.69
N SER A 75 11.42 -4.82 -16.67
CA SER A 75 12.41 -3.75 -16.53
C SER A 75 12.37 -2.82 -17.74
N GLY A 76 13.13 -1.71 -17.69
CA GLY A 76 13.16 -0.71 -18.76
C GLY A 76 11.97 0.26 -18.73
N LEU A 77 11.25 0.33 -17.60
CA LEU A 77 10.25 1.36 -17.38
C LEU A 77 10.95 2.70 -17.13
N PRO A 78 10.29 3.84 -17.41
CA PRO A 78 10.81 5.15 -17.05
C PRO A 78 11.22 5.19 -15.57
N PRO A 79 12.48 5.53 -15.26
CA PRO A 79 12.91 5.69 -13.89
C PRO A 79 12.39 7.00 -13.30
N ALA A 80 12.25 7.06 -11.98
CA ALA A 80 12.02 8.31 -11.28
C ALA A 80 13.19 9.28 -11.50
N ILE A 81 12.88 10.56 -11.75
CA ILE A 81 13.89 11.55 -12.15
C ILE A 81 14.22 12.59 -11.08
N LEU A 82 13.42 12.67 -10.01
CA LEU A 82 13.66 13.59 -8.90
C LEU A 82 13.72 12.80 -7.59
N SER A 83 14.68 13.12 -6.73
CA SER A 83 14.73 12.63 -5.36
C SER A 83 14.67 13.83 -4.41
N ILE A 84 13.64 13.88 -3.58
CA ILE A 84 13.45 14.91 -2.57
C ILE A 84 13.29 14.24 -1.20
N GLY A 85 14.19 14.56 -0.27
CA GLY A 85 14.13 14.04 1.10
C GLY A 85 14.13 12.51 1.21
N GLY A 86 14.76 11.78 0.27
CA GLY A 86 14.75 10.32 0.25
C GLY A 86 13.45 9.70 -0.29
N SER A 87 12.68 10.46 -1.06
CA SER A 87 11.56 9.93 -1.84
C SER A 87 11.75 10.26 -3.32
N SER A 88 11.71 9.21 -4.14
CA SER A 88 11.75 9.38 -5.59
C SER A 88 10.38 9.78 -6.13
N ILE A 89 10.37 10.72 -7.07
CA ILE A 89 9.18 11.26 -7.73
C ILE A 89 9.30 10.99 -9.22
N GLY A 90 8.24 10.46 -9.80
CA GLY A 90 8.22 10.01 -11.19
C GLY A 90 8.44 8.51 -11.35
N GLY A 91 8.54 8.08 -12.61
CA GLY A 91 8.69 6.69 -13.00
C GLY A 91 7.45 5.85 -12.75
N ALA A 92 7.64 4.54 -12.64
CA ALA A 92 6.58 3.59 -12.31
C ALA A 92 6.08 3.80 -10.87
N ILE A 93 4.77 4.05 -10.72
CA ILE A 93 4.16 4.32 -9.42
C ILE A 93 3.18 3.23 -9.00
N ASP A 94 2.41 2.67 -9.92
CA ASP A 94 1.44 1.62 -9.62
C ASP A 94 1.35 0.60 -10.75
N VAL A 95 0.87 -0.60 -10.42
CA VAL A 95 0.67 -1.70 -11.37
C VAL A 95 -0.67 -2.35 -11.12
N ALA A 96 -1.40 -2.61 -12.21
CA ALA A 96 -2.66 -3.33 -12.19
C ALA A 96 -2.66 -4.44 -13.23
N PHE A 97 -3.39 -5.51 -12.96
CA PHE A 97 -3.63 -6.56 -13.93
C PHE A 97 -5.06 -6.45 -14.45
N ILE A 98 -5.20 -6.52 -15.77
CA ILE A 98 -6.48 -6.74 -16.45
C ILE A 98 -6.26 -8.00 -17.29
N ASP A 99 -7.05 -9.03 -17.01
CA ASP A 99 -6.78 -10.40 -17.45
C ASP A 99 -5.33 -10.81 -17.09
N ASN A 100 -4.56 -11.34 -18.05
CA ASN A 100 -3.16 -11.72 -17.88
C ASN A 100 -2.16 -10.62 -18.29
N ILE A 101 -2.61 -9.36 -18.43
CA ILE A 101 -1.77 -8.25 -18.89
C ILE A 101 -1.52 -7.28 -17.73
N ALA A 102 -0.24 -7.01 -17.46
CA ALA A 102 0.17 -5.99 -16.51
C ALA A 102 0.15 -4.60 -17.17
N TYR A 103 -0.58 -3.66 -16.57
CA TYR A 103 -0.59 -2.25 -16.91
C TYR A 103 0.15 -1.48 -15.81
N VAL A 104 1.12 -0.66 -16.20
CA VAL A 104 1.91 0.14 -15.26
C VAL A 104 1.53 1.59 -15.42
N LEU A 105 1.12 2.22 -14.32
CA LEU A 105 0.95 3.65 -14.24
C LEU A 105 2.31 4.30 -13.99
N VAL A 106 2.67 5.25 -14.86
CA VAL A 106 3.91 6.02 -14.78
C VAL A 106 3.60 7.52 -14.67
N THR A 107 4.46 8.26 -14.00
CA THR A 107 4.34 9.73 -13.87
C THR A 107 5.68 10.41 -14.05
N VAL A 108 5.67 11.70 -14.38
CA VAL A 108 6.87 12.55 -14.57
C VAL A 108 7.94 11.84 -15.42
N VAL A 109 7.54 11.33 -16.58
CA VAL A 109 8.40 10.56 -17.50
C VAL A 109 9.20 11.43 -18.47
N ASN A 110 9.04 12.75 -18.35
CA ASN A 110 9.79 13.78 -19.06
C ASN A 110 10.43 14.69 -18.02
N ASP A 111 11.65 15.16 -18.24
CA ASP A 111 12.30 16.16 -17.39
C ASP A 111 11.65 17.54 -17.61
N PRO A 112 10.86 18.07 -16.66
CA PRO A 112 10.30 19.41 -16.79
C PRO A 112 11.28 20.51 -16.35
N LEU A 113 12.40 20.14 -15.71
CA LEU A 113 13.43 21.07 -15.23
C LEU A 113 14.52 21.29 -16.29
N PHE A 114 14.77 20.28 -17.14
CA PHE A 114 15.67 20.35 -18.28
C PHE A 114 15.02 19.76 -19.53
N PRO A 115 14.05 20.47 -20.15
CA PRO A 115 13.47 20.02 -21.41
C PRO A 115 14.60 19.86 -22.45
N HIS A 116 14.58 18.71 -23.15
CA HIS A 116 15.56 18.35 -24.16
C HIS A 116 15.96 19.55 -25.03
N GLN A 117 17.20 20.04 -24.90
CA GLN A 117 17.86 20.73 -26.01
C GLN A 117 18.04 19.67 -27.10
N GLN A 118 17.07 19.61 -28.02
CA GLN A 118 17.15 18.78 -29.21
C GLN A 118 18.45 19.14 -29.95
N ARG A 119 19.33 18.15 -30.13
CA ARG A 119 20.42 18.18 -31.10
C ARG A 119 20.08 17.21 -32.22
#